data_AF-A0A3D1HKM4-F1
#
_entry.id   AF-A0A3D1HKM4-F1
#
_cell.length_a   1.000
_cell.length_b   1.000
_cell.length_c   1.000
_cell.angle_alpha   90.00
_cell.angle_beta   90.00
_cell.angle_gamma   90.00
#
_symmetry.space_group_name_H-M   'P 1'
#
loop_
_entity.id
_entity.type
_entity.pdbx_description
1 polymer ?
#
loop_
_entity_poly.entity_id
_entity_poly.type
_entity_poly.pdbx_seq_one_letter_code
_entity_poly.pdbx_strand_id
1 'polypeptide(L)'
;MKKLLLPLFSLAICVESLDAQTQQVSVVEYCPAPGQFVNLLPEVEEGMTKEQVLKACEDQLSKPGYLVHLGGYGGYITVKFDHPVENKKGSDLLIKGNGMYATDDPKYGKETIGGSIEPGIVFVGVGDTPETAQWYELAGSEYFTQEWHKNEITYYRPTVESGSAATPGSMCDMYIKHEILTERRDIPGEWFGATAWYPKMAAHKQTYWPLWETADELKFTGPRVPGNAVEYTVNGNPYWVQYRYSADAYGYVDACPANDELYSSFDIDWAVDDNGKPVALDHVDFVRVMSGVLNCCGLLGETSTEIDKFEDLHLRQGYDDNPYVITPRPNPNDPTGIIVPSATDKYETSDAYYTLTGQRVDTLVKGQIYIHNGKKIMY
;
A
#
# COMPACT_ATOMS: atom_id res chain seq x y z
N MET A 1 53.50 -4.48 26.88
CA MET A 1 52.45 -4.15 25.88
C MET A 1 52.23 -5.40 25.03
N LYS A 2 51.09 -6.07 25.22
CA LYS A 2 50.76 -7.35 24.57
C LYS A 2 50.35 -7.09 23.11
N LYS A 3 50.96 -7.84 22.19
CA LYS A 3 50.58 -7.94 20.78
C LYS A 3 49.19 -8.60 20.71
N LEU A 4 48.25 -8.01 19.97
CA LEU A 4 46.97 -8.63 19.66
C LEU A 4 46.99 -9.06 18.18
N LEU A 5 46.72 -10.35 17.96
CA LEU A 5 46.64 -10.99 16.66
C LEU A 5 45.40 -10.53 15.88
N LEU A 6 45.56 -10.30 14.57
CA LEU A 6 44.45 -10.33 13.61
C LEU A 6 43.92 -11.76 13.45
N PRO A 7 42.60 -11.98 13.40
CA PRO A 7 42.06 -13.18 12.79
C PRO A 7 41.93 -12.99 11.26
N LEU A 8 42.42 -13.98 10.51
CA LEU A 8 42.11 -14.15 9.09
C LEU A 8 40.60 -14.34 8.94
N PHE A 9 39.94 -13.46 8.18
CA PHE A 9 38.63 -13.76 7.62
C PHE A 9 38.85 -14.68 6.41
N SER A 10 38.45 -15.94 6.57
CA SER A 10 38.28 -16.88 5.47
C SER A 10 37.20 -16.35 4.53
N LEU A 11 37.60 -16.15 3.27
CA LEU A 11 36.74 -15.80 2.15
C LEU A 11 35.70 -16.92 1.94
N ALA A 12 34.50 -16.75 2.48
CA ALA A 12 33.33 -17.51 2.05
C ALA A 12 32.79 -16.81 0.80
N ILE A 13 33.04 -17.40 -0.36
CA ILE A 13 32.35 -17.01 -1.59
C ILE A 13 30.91 -17.49 -1.41
N CYS A 14 30.04 -16.61 -0.93
CA CYS A 14 28.61 -16.77 -1.14
C CYS A 14 28.41 -16.71 -2.65
N VAL A 15 28.06 -17.85 -3.25
CA VAL A 15 27.43 -17.83 -4.56
C VAL A 15 26.04 -17.28 -4.31
N GLU A 16 25.89 -15.96 -4.37
CA GLU A 16 24.59 -15.37 -4.61
C GLU A 16 24.11 -15.94 -5.94
N SER A 17 23.06 -16.77 -5.90
CA SER A 17 22.25 -16.98 -7.09
C SER A 17 21.70 -15.61 -7.44
N LEU A 18 22.31 -14.94 -8.43
CA LEU A 18 21.61 -13.90 -9.16
C LEU A 18 20.38 -14.59 -9.75
N ASP A 19 19.25 -14.53 -9.06
CA ASP A 19 17.97 -14.61 -9.75
C ASP A 19 17.98 -13.45 -10.73
N ALA A 20 18.21 -13.78 -12.01
CA ALA A 20 18.11 -12.80 -13.07
C ALA A 20 16.69 -12.24 -13.00
N GLN A 21 16.56 -10.94 -12.69
CA GLN A 21 15.27 -10.28 -12.67
C GLN A 21 14.67 -10.40 -14.08
N THR A 22 13.65 -11.24 -14.23
CA THR A 22 13.01 -11.57 -15.52
C THR A 22 12.06 -10.48 -16.00
N GLN A 23 11.90 -9.43 -15.21
CA GLN A 23 10.93 -8.35 -15.39
C GLN A 23 11.58 -7.00 -15.12
N GLN A 24 11.19 -5.99 -15.88
CA GLN A 24 11.57 -4.61 -15.63
C GLN A 24 10.37 -3.82 -15.13
N VAL A 25 10.58 -3.05 -14.06
CA VAL A 25 9.58 -2.13 -13.49
C VAL A 25 10.05 -0.70 -13.71
N SER A 26 9.24 0.10 -14.39
CA SER A 26 9.48 1.53 -14.63
C SER A 26 8.54 2.36 -13.77
N VAL A 27 9.04 3.47 -13.21
CA VAL A 27 8.24 4.39 -12.39
C VAL A 27 7.73 5.50 -13.30
N VAL A 28 6.42 5.52 -13.54
CA VAL A 28 5.78 6.45 -14.48
C VAL A 28 5.18 7.67 -13.78
N GLU A 29 4.84 7.55 -12.50
CA GLU A 29 4.46 8.68 -11.66
C GLU A 29 5.03 8.50 -10.25
N TYR A 30 5.46 9.62 -9.64
CA TYR A 30 5.79 9.69 -8.23
C TYR A 30 5.36 11.07 -7.72
N CYS A 31 4.36 11.05 -6.85
CA CYS A 31 3.68 12.21 -6.29
C CYS A 31 3.55 12.00 -4.78
N PRO A 32 4.67 12.08 -4.02
CA PRO A 32 4.61 11.91 -2.57
C PRO A 32 3.87 13.08 -1.94
N ALA A 33 3.08 12.79 -0.90
CA ALA A 33 2.61 13.82 0.01
C ALA A 33 3.79 14.31 0.87
N PRO A 34 3.70 15.46 1.54
CA PRO A 34 4.77 15.88 2.43
C PRO A 34 5.03 14.85 3.55
N GLY A 35 6.29 14.61 3.86
CA GLY A 35 6.70 13.62 4.85
C GLY A 35 8.17 13.72 5.23
N GLN A 36 8.53 13.12 6.36
CA GLN A 36 9.83 13.22 7.00
C GLN A 36 10.95 12.52 6.22
N PHE A 37 10.64 11.58 5.32
CA PHE A 37 11.63 10.95 4.46
C PHE A 37 11.49 11.34 2.99
N VAL A 38 10.57 12.27 2.68
CA VAL A 38 10.49 12.88 1.35
C VAL A 38 11.82 13.57 1.07
N ASN A 39 12.38 13.29 -0.12
CA ASN A 39 13.74 13.66 -0.58
C ASN A 39 14.90 12.82 -0.03
N LEU A 40 14.66 11.88 0.87
CA LEU A 40 15.69 10.92 1.35
C LEU A 40 15.50 9.52 0.78
N LEU A 41 14.25 9.12 0.51
CA LEU A 41 13.88 7.80 0.01
C LEU A 41 12.92 7.93 -1.20
N PRO A 42 13.43 8.03 -2.44
CA PRO A 42 14.86 8.07 -2.80
C PRO A 42 15.52 9.40 -2.44
N GLU A 43 16.85 9.43 -2.48
CA GLU A 43 17.62 10.66 -2.33
C GLU A 43 17.31 11.59 -3.52
N VAL A 44 16.89 12.81 -3.20
CA VAL A 44 16.60 13.86 -4.19
C VAL A 44 17.37 15.11 -3.80
N GLU A 45 18.11 15.65 -4.75
CA GLU A 45 18.85 16.89 -4.62
C GLU A 45 18.08 18.07 -5.24
N GLU A 46 18.34 19.27 -4.72
CA GLU A 46 17.78 20.49 -5.28
C GLU A 46 18.17 20.66 -6.76
N GLY A 47 17.19 20.94 -7.61
CA GLY A 47 17.40 21.12 -9.05
C GLY A 47 17.23 19.86 -9.90
N MET A 48 16.98 18.69 -9.31
CA MET A 48 16.58 17.50 -10.08
C MET A 48 15.24 17.73 -10.80
N THR A 49 15.15 17.27 -12.05
CA THR A 49 13.87 17.28 -12.81
C THR A 49 12.98 16.12 -12.37
N LYS A 50 11.68 16.20 -12.68
CA LYS A 50 10.73 15.11 -12.40
C LYS A 50 11.21 13.78 -12.98
N GLU A 51 11.74 13.77 -14.20
CA GLU A 51 12.25 12.56 -14.85
C GLU A 51 13.45 11.95 -14.10
N GLN A 52 14.34 12.79 -13.55
CA GLN A 52 15.47 12.32 -12.74
C GLN A 52 14.98 11.73 -11.42
N VAL A 53 13.93 12.29 -10.82
CA VAL A 53 13.32 11.76 -9.60
C VAL A 53 12.62 10.43 -9.86
N LEU A 54 11.88 10.29 -10.96
CA LEU A 54 11.30 9.01 -11.37
C LEU A 54 12.41 7.95 -11.55
N LYS A 55 13.51 8.34 -12.20
CA LYS A 55 14.65 7.43 -12.37
C LYS A 55 15.30 7.03 -11.04
N ALA A 56 15.41 7.96 -10.08
CA ALA A 56 15.90 7.65 -8.74
C ALA A 56 14.99 6.65 -8.02
N CYS A 57 13.66 6.76 -8.18
CA CYS A 57 12.71 5.77 -7.65
C CYS A 57 12.91 4.39 -8.30
N GLU A 58 13.07 4.30 -9.62
CA GLU A 58 13.35 3.04 -10.31
C GLU A 58 14.65 2.40 -9.80
N ASP A 59 15.71 3.18 -9.70
CA ASP A 59 17.02 2.70 -9.25
C ASP A 59 16.99 2.25 -7.78
N GLN A 60 16.13 2.86 -6.97
CA GLN A 60 15.87 2.45 -5.59
C GLN A 60 15.13 1.10 -5.55
N LEU A 61 14.00 0.97 -6.25
CA LEU A 61 13.17 -0.25 -6.31
C LEU A 61 13.89 -1.44 -6.98
N SER A 62 14.92 -1.19 -7.79
CA SER A 62 15.74 -2.25 -8.38
C SER A 62 16.67 -2.95 -7.38
N LYS A 63 16.84 -2.38 -6.17
CA LYS A 63 17.76 -2.90 -5.15
C LYS A 63 16.96 -3.51 -4.00
N PRO A 64 17.13 -4.80 -3.69
CA PRO A 64 16.43 -5.42 -2.58
C PRO A 64 16.69 -4.71 -1.24
N GLY A 65 15.62 -4.40 -0.50
CA GLY A 65 15.65 -3.76 0.81
C GLY A 65 15.76 -2.23 0.77
N TYR A 66 15.76 -1.61 -0.41
CA TYR A 66 15.78 -0.16 -0.57
C TYR A 66 14.36 0.38 -0.75
N LEU A 67 14.06 1.47 -0.05
CA LEU A 67 12.69 1.96 0.07
C LEU A 67 12.45 3.24 -0.73
N VAL A 68 11.25 3.36 -1.29
CA VAL A 68 10.65 4.62 -1.74
C VAL A 68 9.55 5.00 -0.75
N HIS A 69 9.61 6.22 -0.23
CA HIS A 69 8.69 6.75 0.77
C HIS A 69 7.62 7.62 0.11
N LEU A 70 6.34 7.35 0.37
CA LEU A 70 5.24 8.07 -0.27
C LEU A 70 4.80 9.33 0.49
N GLY A 71 5.33 9.55 1.70
CA GLY A 71 4.85 10.58 2.61
C GLY A 71 3.49 10.26 3.21
N GLY A 72 2.82 11.29 3.76
CA GLY A 72 1.52 11.12 4.40
C GLY A 72 0.39 10.70 3.46
N TYR A 73 -0.84 10.65 4.00
CA TYR A 73 -2.05 10.26 3.26
C TYR A 73 -2.17 10.85 1.84
N GLY A 74 -2.47 9.99 0.87
CA GLY A 74 -2.72 10.40 -0.52
C GLY A 74 -1.47 10.43 -1.41
N GLY A 75 -0.27 10.50 -0.84
CA GLY A 75 0.97 10.38 -1.61
C GLY A 75 1.05 9.03 -2.32
N TYR A 76 1.53 9.00 -3.56
CA TYR A 76 1.48 7.79 -4.38
C TYR A 76 2.66 7.62 -5.35
N ILE A 77 2.85 6.38 -5.78
CA ILE A 77 3.72 5.99 -6.89
C ILE A 77 2.92 5.12 -7.87
N THR A 78 3.16 5.30 -9.17
CA THR A 78 2.63 4.44 -10.23
C THR A 78 3.77 3.79 -10.98
N VAL A 79 3.69 2.48 -11.15
CA VAL A 79 4.65 1.69 -11.93
C VAL A 79 4.00 1.02 -13.13
N LYS A 80 4.83 0.71 -14.12
CA LYS A 80 4.51 -0.10 -15.28
C LYS A 80 5.55 -1.22 -15.41
N PHE A 81 5.08 -2.45 -15.57
CA PHE A 81 5.93 -3.57 -15.96
C PHE A 81 6.22 -3.50 -17.48
N ASP A 82 7.30 -4.13 -17.93
CA ASP A 82 7.63 -4.27 -19.35
C ASP A 82 6.67 -5.19 -20.14
N HIS A 83 5.69 -5.77 -19.45
CA HIS A 83 4.59 -6.57 -19.96
C HIS A 83 3.32 -6.29 -19.13
N PRO A 84 2.11 -6.52 -19.66
CA PRO A 84 0.90 -6.57 -18.83
C PRO A 84 0.96 -7.75 -17.86
N VAL A 85 0.54 -7.54 -16.62
CA VAL A 85 0.42 -8.61 -15.62
C VAL A 85 -0.90 -9.32 -15.85
N GLU A 86 -0.85 -10.59 -16.23
CA GLU A 86 -2.03 -11.42 -16.49
C GLU A 86 -2.70 -11.80 -15.18
N ASN A 87 -4.04 -11.75 -15.14
CA ASN A 87 -4.82 -12.28 -14.01
C ASN A 87 -4.92 -13.81 -14.12
N LYS A 88 -4.28 -14.55 -13.22
CA LYS A 88 -4.29 -16.01 -13.17
C LYS A 88 -4.78 -16.51 -11.81
N LYS A 89 -4.42 -17.74 -11.46
CA LYS A 89 -4.88 -18.37 -10.24
C LYS A 89 -4.09 -17.84 -9.05
N GLY A 90 -4.80 -17.29 -8.06
CA GLY A 90 -4.19 -16.79 -6.83
C GLY A 90 -3.62 -15.38 -7.02
N SER A 91 -2.81 -14.91 -6.07
CA SER A 91 -2.22 -13.57 -6.19
C SER A 91 -1.28 -13.46 -7.38
N ASP A 92 -1.41 -12.38 -8.13
CA ASP A 92 -0.62 -12.07 -9.34
C ASP A 92 0.56 -11.16 -9.05
N LEU A 93 0.42 -10.29 -8.05
CA LEU A 93 1.41 -9.27 -7.70
C LEU A 93 1.98 -9.53 -6.31
N LEU A 94 3.26 -9.22 -6.12
CA LEU A 94 3.91 -9.08 -4.83
C LEU A 94 4.41 -7.65 -4.68
N ILE A 95 3.91 -6.94 -3.66
CA ILE A 95 4.30 -5.56 -3.38
C ILE A 95 4.74 -5.48 -1.93
N LYS A 96 6.04 -5.28 -1.71
CA LYS A 96 6.64 -5.29 -0.37
C LYS A 96 6.81 -3.87 0.17
N GLY A 97 6.59 -3.73 1.47
CA GLY A 97 6.95 -2.53 2.25
C GLY A 97 8.02 -2.84 3.29
N ASN A 98 8.07 -2.05 4.36
CA ASN A 98 9.02 -2.22 5.46
C ASN A 98 8.36 -2.56 6.82
N GLY A 99 7.05 -2.82 6.80
CA GLY A 99 6.23 -3.05 7.98
C GLY A 99 6.88 -4.07 8.91
N MET A 100 6.67 -3.90 10.21
CA MET A 100 7.31 -4.75 11.21
C MET A 100 6.46 -4.86 12.46
N TYR A 101 6.51 -6.03 13.09
CA TYR A 101 5.86 -6.26 14.38
C TYR A 101 6.78 -5.87 15.54
N ALA A 102 6.21 -5.19 16.55
CA ALA A 102 6.92 -4.81 17.75
C ALA A 102 7.27 -6.04 18.59
N THR A 103 8.47 -6.06 19.17
CA THR A 103 8.86 -7.18 20.06
C THR A 103 8.08 -7.18 21.38
N ASP A 104 7.70 -5.99 21.87
CA ASP A 104 7.03 -5.78 23.17
C ASP A 104 5.78 -4.90 23.01
N ASP A 105 4.82 -5.35 22.19
CA ASP A 105 3.51 -4.70 22.07
C ASP A 105 2.73 -4.74 23.41
N PRO A 106 2.27 -3.59 23.94
CA PRO A 106 1.47 -3.52 25.17
C PRO A 106 0.14 -4.28 25.13
N LYS A 107 -0.42 -4.54 23.94
CA LYS A 107 -1.74 -5.15 23.79
C LYS A 107 -1.69 -6.67 23.64
N TYR A 108 -0.84 -7.18 22.75
CA TYR A 108 -0.79 -8.59 22.37
C TYR A 108 0.55 -9.28 22.70
N GLY A 109 1.56 -8.56 23.17
CA GLY A 109 2.86 -9.13 23.52
C GLY A 109 3.54 -9.80 22.32
N LYS A 110 3.96 -11.06 22.45
CA LYS A 110 4.73 -11.77 21.42
C LYS A 110 3.93 -12.23 20.20
N GLU A 111 2.61 -12.39 20.34
CA GLU A 111 1.71 -12.78 19.25
C GLU A 111 1.31 -11.57 18.38
N THR A 112 1.94 -10.41 18.62
CA THR A 112 1.52 -9.10 18.15
C THR A 112 1.17 -9.04 16.67
N ILE A 113 0.17 -8.22 16.38
CA ILE A 113 -0.15 -7.72 15.05
C ILE A 113 0.11 -6.22 14.93
N GLY A 114 0.75 -5.61 15.94
CA GLY A 114 1.14 -4.21 15.99
C GLY A 114 2.65 -4.01 15.98
N GLY A 115 3.06 -2.82 15.57
CA GLY A 115 4.43 -2.36 15.44
C GLY A 115 4.49 -1.10 14.57
N SER A 116 5.25 -1.16 13.47
CA SER A 116 5.25 -0.18 12.38
C SER A 116 4.41 -0.75 11.24
N ILE A 117 3.21 -0.23 11.04
CA ILE A 117 2.22 -0.76 10.10
C ILE A 117 1.57 0.42 9.40
N GLU A 118 1.94 0.67 8.15
CA GLU A 118 1.69 1.94 7.46
C GLU A 118 0.98 1.70 6.11
N PRO A 119 -0.28 1.21 6.15
CA PRO A 119 -0.89 0.53 5.02
C PRO A 119 -1.07 1.42 3.78
N GLY A 120 -0.55 0.93 2.65
CA GLY A 120 -0.73 1.50 1.32
C GLY A 120 -1.88 0.82 0.56
N ILE A 121 -2.75 1.61 -0.06
CA ILE A 121 -3.87 1.13 -0.87
C ILE A 121 -3.39 0.91 -2.30
N VAL A 122 -3.76 -0.22 -2.90
CA VAL A 122 -3.34 -0.61 -4.25
C VAL A 122 -4.45 -0.37 -5.25
N PHE A 123 -4.09 0.28 -6.35
CA PHE A 123 -4.92 0.41 -7.53
C PHE A 123 -4.23 -0.28 -8.71
N VAL A 124 -5.03 -0.83 -9.61
CA VAL A 124 -4.57 -1.38 -10.88
C VAL A 124 -5.24 -0.63 -12.03
N GLY A 125 -4.46 -0.38 -13.08
CA GLY A 125 -4.88 0.39 -14.25
C GLY A 125 -4.84 -0.45 -15.52
N VAL A 126 -5.85 -0.32 -16.38
CA VAL A 126 -5.88 -0.91 -17.73
C VAL A 126 -5.94 0.21 -18.76
N GLY A 127 -4.96 0.27 -19.66
CA GLY A 127 -4.87 1.29 -20.71
C GLY A 127 -3.45 1.59 -21.18
N ASP A 128 -3.31 2.63 -22.01
CA ASP A 128 -2.04 2.96 -22.65
C ASP A 128 -1.14 3.85 -21.79
N THR A 129 -1.73 4.78 -21.03
CA THR A 129 -1.02 5.74 -20.16
C THR A 129 -1.72 5.89 -18.80
N PRO A 130 -1.02 6.28 -17.72
CA PRO A 130 -1.65 6.48 -16.41
C PRO A 130 -2.82 7.48 -16.42
N GLU A 131 -2.78 8.50 -17.29
CA GLU A 131 -3.80 9.53 -17.41
C GLU A 131 -5.08 9.05 -18.11
N THR A 132 -4.96 8.02 -18.95
CA THR A 132 -6.08 7.50 -19.76
C THR A 132 -6.53 6.11 -19.33
N ALA A 133 -5.74 5.43 -18.48
CA ALA A 133 -6.06 4.14 -17.93
C ALA A 133 -7.35 4.21 -17.10
N GLN A 134 -8.12 3.14 -17.18
CA GLN A 134 -9.22 2.90 -16.27
C GLN A 134 -8.66 2.28 -14.98
N TRP A 135 -8.91 2.93 -13.86
CA TRP A 135 -8.36 2.56 -12.55
C TRP A 135 -9.39 1.80 -11.71
N TYR A 136 -8.91 0.80 -10.98
CA TYR A 136 -9.69 -0.02 -10.05
C TYR A 136 -8.91 -0.17 -8.74
N GLU A 137 -9.58 -0.02 -7.61
CA GLU A 137 -8.98 -0.35 -6.31
C GLU A 137 -8.98 -1.87 -6.12
N LEU A 138 -7.89 -2.44 -5.59
CA LEU A 138 -7.90 -3.81 -5.09
C LEU A 138 -8.46 -3.79 -3.66
N ALA A 139 -9.71 -4.24 -3.50
CA ALA A 139 -10.44 -4.14 -2.25
C ALA A 139 -9.82 -5.01 -1.15
N GLY A 140 -9.04 -4.37 -0.27
CA GLY A 140 -8.49 -4.98 0.93
C GLY A 140 -9.54 -5.26 2.02
N SER A 141 -9.09 -5.85 3.12
CA SER A 141 -9.96 -6.34 4.19
C SER A 141 -10.79 -5.25 4.90
N GLU A 142 -10.37 -3.99 4.80
CA GLU A 142 -11.06 -2.83 5.38
C GLU A 142 -11.88 -2.02 4.36
N TYR A 143 -11.98 -2.47 3.11
CA TYR A 143 -12.71 -1.74 2.07
C TYR A 143 -14.19 -1.51 2.40
N PHE A 144 -14.84 -2.42 3.14
CA PHE A 144 -16.24 -2.30 3.51
C PHE A 144 -16.47 -1.99 4.99
N THR A 145 -15.42 -1.68 5.75
CA THR A 145 -15.53 -1.45 7.20
C THR A 145 -15.77 0.01 7.56
N GLN A 146 -15.63 0.93 6.60
CA GLN A 146 -15.80 2.36 6.83
C GLN A 146 -17.00 2.97 6.14
N GLU A 147 -17.53 4.01 6.79
CA GLU A 147 -18.56 4.87 6.21
C GLU A 147 -17.96 5.91 5.25
N TRP A 148 -16.64 6.10 5.21
CA TRP A 148 -15.96 7.24 4.57
C TRP A 148 -15.02 6.78 3.46
N HIS A 149 -15.37 7.00 2.20
CA HIS A 149 -14.60 6.42 1.07
C HIS A 149 -14.09 7.39 0.04
N LYS A 150 -14.66 8.59 -0.02
CA LYS A 150 -14.13 9.65 -0.88
C LYS A 150 -13.56 10.73 0.00
N ASN A 151 -12.26 10.94 -0.14
CA ASN A 151 -11.53 11.96 0.58
C ASN A 151 -10.75 12.80 -0.42
N GLU A 152 -10.68 14.09 -0.16
CA GLU A 152 -9.80 15.03 -0.84
C GLU A 152 -8.92 15.69 0.22
N ILE A 153 -7.61 15.65 0.06
CA ILE A 153 -6.68 16.33 0.95
C ILE A 153 -5.84 17.34 0.18
N THR A 154 -5.72 18.54 0.73
CA THR A 154 -4.82 19.59 0.23
C THR A 154 -3.75 19.85 1.28
N TYR A 155 -2.48 19.69 0.89
CA TYR A 155 -1.32 20.09 1.66
C TYR A 155 -0.80 21.44 1.18
N TYR A 156 -0.33 22.27 2.11
CA TYR A 156 0.21 23.61 1.80
C TYR A 156 1.70 23.65 2.06
N ARG A 157 2.46 24.25 1.12
CA ARG A 157 3.90 24.42 1.24
C ARG A 157 4.22 25.18 2.53
N PRO A 158 5.17 24.70 3.35
CA PRO A 158 5.55 25.39 4.56
C PRO A 158 6.21 26.73 4.23
N THR A 159 5.88 27.78 4.98
CA THR A 159 6.51 29.10 4.85
C THR A 159 7.74 29.27 5.74
N VAL A 160 7.97 28.31 6.64
CA VAL A 160 9.09 28.29 7.59
C VAL A 160 9.57 26.86 7.77
N GLU A 161 10.88 26.68 7.97
CA GLU A 161 11.50 25.36 8.21
C GLU A 161 11.75 25.05 9.70
N SER A 162 11.38 25.99 10.58
CA SER A 162 11.45 25.88 12.04
C SER A 162 10.46 26.86 12.67
N GLY A 163 10.01 26.60 13.90
CA GLY A 163 9.05 27.49 14.56
C GLY A 163 8.84 27.13 16.03
N SER A 164 7.73 27.60 16.59
CA SER A 164 7.32 27.23 17.94
C SER A 164 7.07 25.72 18.02
N ALA A 165 7.61 25.09 19.07
CA ALA A 165 7.39 23.69 19.37
C ALA A 165 7.12 23.51 20.86
N ALA A 166 5.95 22.97 21.18
CA ALA A 166 5.53 22.53 22.50
C ALA A 166 5.40 21.00 22.55
N THR A 167 5.21 20.35 21.40
CA THR A 167 5.16 18.88 21.30
C THR A 167 6.54 18.28 21.52
N PRO A 168 6.70 17.25 22.37
CA PRO A 168 7.98 16.55 22.53
C PRO A 168 8.56 16.12 21.18
N GLY A 169 9.85 16.39 20.95
CA GLY A 169 10.59 16.02 19.73
C GLY A 169 10.26 16.81 18.47
N SER A 170 9.28 17.72 18.50
CA SER A 170 8.99 18.65 17.41
C SER A 170 9.96 19.84 17.44
N MET A 171 10.26 20.39 16.26
CA MET A 171 10.94 21.69 16.06
C MET A 171 10.04 22.74 15.39
N CYS A 172 8.83 22.35 14.98
CA CYS A 172 7.78 23.24 14.48
C CYS A 172 6.45 22.48 14.51
N ASP A 173 5.57 22.79 15.46
CA ASP A 173 4.31 22.03 15.61
C ASP A 173 3.34 22.24 14.45
N MET A 174 3.36 23.43 13.85
CA MET A 174 2.48 23.83 12.75
C MET A 174 3.27 23.94 11.44
N TYR A 175 3.92 22.85 11.02
CA TYR A 175 4.81 22.87 9.86
C TYR A 175 4.06 22.66 8.54
N ILE A 176 3.55 21.45 8.28
CA ILE A 176 2.75 21.19 7.07
C ILE A 176 1.28 21.32 7.42
N LYS A 177 0.64 22.40 6.98
CA LYS A 177 -0.82 22.53 7.07
C LYS A 177 -1.47 21.59 6.05
N HIS A 178 -2.56 20.94 6.45
CA HIS A 178 -3.41 20.20 5.53
C HIS A 178 -4.90 20.39 5.83
N GLU A 179 -5.70 20.36 4.76
CA GLU A 179 -7.15 20.44 4.80
C GLU A 179 -7.72 19.20 4.12
N ILE A 180 -8.59 18.46 4.81
CA ILE A 180 -9.26 17.29 4.28
C ILE A 180 -10.76 17.54 4.16
N LEU A 181 -11.33 17.15 3.04
CA LEU A 181 -12.76 17.01 2.81
C LEU A 181 -13.08 15.53 2.69
N THR A 182 -14.10 15.06 3.39
CA THR A 182 -14.54 13.66 3.31
C THR A 182 -16.04 13.56 3.09
N GLU A 183 -16.44 12.67 2.19
CA GLU A 183 -17.83 12.31 1.92
C GLU A 183 -18.15 10.94 2.54
N ARG A 184 -19.32 10.83 3.16
CA ARG A 184 -19.82 9.57 3.69
C ARG A 184 -20.62 8.79 2.65
N ARG A 185 -20.51 7.46 2.67
CA ARG A 185 -21.29 6.56 1.81
C ARG A 185 -22.78 6.60 2.11
N ASP A 186 -23.20 6.80 3.36
CA ASP A 186 -24.62 6.79 3.76
C ASP A 186 -25.37 8.07 3.40
N ILE A 187 -24.65 9.17 3.16
CA ILE A 187 -25.20 10.46 2.70
C ILE A 187 -24.37 11.04 1.53
N PRO A 188 -24.44 10.42 0.34
CA PRO A 188 -23.71 10.92 -0.83
C PRO A 188 -24.09 12.36 -1.18
N GLY A 189 -23.09 13.17 -1.50
CA GLY A 189 -23.18 14.59 -1.83
C GLY A 189 -22.86 15.53 -0.66
N GLU A 190 -22.74 15.04 0.57
CA GLU A 190 -22.41 15.86 1.74
C GLU A 190 -20.94 15.68 2.16
N TRP A 191 -20.20 16.80 2.21
CA TRP A 191 -18.77 16.85 2.49
C TRP A 191 -18.48 17.48 3.85
N PHE A 192 -17.61 16.83 4.63
CA PHE A 192 -17.18 17.26 5.95
C PHE A 192 -15.71 17.67 5.91
N GLY A 193 -15.40 18.88 6.38
CA GLY A 193 -14.06 19.43 6.34
C GLY A 193 -13.34 19.43 7.69
N ALA A 194 -12.03 19.20 7.68
CA ALA A 194 -11.15 19.40 8.83
C ALA A 194 -9.81 19.99 8.41
N THR A 195 -9.21 20.79 9.29
CA THR A 195 -7.86 21.36 9.11
C THR A 195 -6.97 20.86 10.23
N ALA A 196 -5.76 20.42 9.89
CA ALA A 196 -4.74 19.99 10.84
C ALA A 196 -3.33 20.29 10.32
N TRP A 197 -2.32 19.92 11.11
CA TRP A 197 -0.91 20.10 10.78
C TRP A 197 -0.12 18.84 11.07
N TYR A 198 0.87 18.55 10.22
CA TYR A 198 1.97 17.68 10.61
C TYR A 198 3.09 18.53 11.24
N PRO A 199 3.64 18.11 12.40
CA PRO A 199 4.78 18.77 13.00
C PRO A 199 6.06 18.43 12.23
N LYS A 200 7.04 19.34 12.25
CA LYS A 200 8.42 19.01 11.85
C LYS A 200 9.14 18.37 13.02
N MET A 201 9.58 17.13 12.86
CA MET A 201 10.32 16.38 13.86
C MET A 201 11.80 16.81 13.89
N ALA A 202 12.35 17.02 15.08
CA ALA A 202 13.73 17.47 15.28
C ALA A 202 14.79 16.46 14.79
N ALA A 203 14.41 15.18 14.62
CA ALA A 203 15.25 14.13 14.05
C ALA A 203 15.45 14.28 12.52
N HIS A 204 14.59 15.05 11.83
CA HIS A 204 14.54 15.18 10.37
C HIS A 204 14.67 16.65 9.97
N LYS A 205 15.86 17.05 9.47
CA LYS A 205 16.21 18.47 9.27
C LYS A 205 15.83 19.02 7.90
N GLN A 206 15.81 18.16 6.89
CA GLN A 206 15.38 18.45 5.53
C GLN A 206 13.94 18.98 5.50
N THR A 207 13.59 19.66 4.41
CA THR A 207 12.19 20.03 4.17
C THR A 207 11.36 18.78 3.92
N TYR A 208 10.12 18.76 4.39
CA TYR A 208 9.19 17.65 4.11
C TYR A 208 8.47 17.84 2.78
N TRP A 209 8.61 19.02 2.16
CA TRP A 209 8.04 19.30 0.86
C TRP A 209 8.91 18.68 -0.25
N PRO A 210 8.32 18.08 -1.30
CA PRO A 210 9.10 17.55 -2.43
C PRO A 210 9.94 18.65 -3.09
N LEU A 211 11.25 18.45 -3.23
CA LEU A 211 12.19 19.48 -3.70
C LEU A 211 11.98 19.89 -5.16
N TRP A 212 11.42 19.00 -5.99
CA TRP A 212 11.14 19.26 -7.40
C TRP A 212 9.76 19.90 -7.62
N GLU A 213 8.93 19.99 -6.57
CA GLU A 213 7.61 20.60 -6.70
C GLU A 213 7.70 22.12 -6.63
N THR A 214 6.99 22.79 -7.54
CA THR A 214 6.92 24.26 -7.62
C THR A 214 5.57 24.82 -7.19
N ALA A 215 4.52 23.99 -7.13
CA ALA A 215 3.21 24.38 -6.63
C ALA A 215 3.24 24.67 -5.12
N ASP A 216 2.43 25.62 -4.68
CA ASP A 216 2.26 25.92 -3.24
C ASP A 216 1.25 24.99 -2.56
N GLU A 217 0.52 24.20 -3.35
CA GLU A 217 -0.47 23.23 -2.89
C GLU A 217 -0.24 21.87 -3.57
N LEU A 218 -0.36 20.79 -2.81
CA LEU A 218 -0.45 19.43 -3.32
C LEU A 218 -1.83 18.87 -2.99
N LYS A 219 -2.51 18.29 -3.98
CA LYS A 219 -3.88 17.79 -3.83
C LYS A 219 -3.95 16.32 -4.19
N PHE A 220 -4.59 15.55 -3.32
CA PHE A 220 -4.78 14.12 -3.50
C PHE A 220 -6.24 13.76 -3.26
N THR A 221 -6.73 12.79 -4.02
CA THR A 221 -8.08 12.26 -3.89
C THR A 221 -7.99 10.74 -3.81
N GLY A 222 -8.74 10.14 -2.89
CA GLY A 222 -8.76 8.70 -2.78
C GLY A 222 -9.51 8.14 -1.56
N PRO A 223 -9.54 6.81 -1.46
CA PRO A 223 -9.98 6.08 -0.28
C PRO A 223 -8.99 6.27 0.86
N ARG A 224 -9.49 6.18 2.09
CA ARG A 224 -8.70 6.20 3.32
C ARG A 224 -9.05 4.96 4.12
N VAL A 225 -8.07 4.25 4.65
CA VAL A 225 -8.28 3.14 5.59
C VAL A 225 -8.37 3.65 7.04
N PRO A 226 -8.93 2.88 8.00
CA PRO A 226 -9.13 3.38 9.36
C PRO A 226 -7.82 3.80 10.02
N GLY A 227 -7.86 4.79 10.90
CA GLY A 227 -6.70 5.08 11.76
C GLY A 227 -6.34 3.85 12.60
N ASN A 228 -5.10 3.39 12.48
CA ASN A 228 -4.65 2.15 13.10
C ASN A 228 -3.64 2.35 14.26
N ALA A 229 -3.32 3.60 14.60
CA ALA A 229 -2.35 3.93 15.63
C ALA A 229 -3.01 4.12 17.00
N VAL A 230 -2.36 3.60 18.05
CA VAL A 230 -2.76 3.78 19.45
C VAL A 230 -1.58 4.31 20.25
N GLU A 231 -1.83 5.35 21.03
CA GLU A 231 -0.87 5.86 22.01
C GLU A 231 -1.04 5.10 23.35
N TYR A 232 0.07 4.57 23.85
CA TYR A 232 0.19 4.03 25.20
C TYR A 232 1.13 4.89 26.04
N THR A 233 1.10 4.69 27.35
CA THR A 233 2.11 5.23 28.26
C THR A 233 2.99 4.10 28.78
N VAL A 234 4.26 4.10 28.39
CA VAL A 234 5.26 3.11 28.84
C VAL A 234 6.35 3.84 29.61
N ASN A 235 6.56 3.47 30.87
CA ASN A 235 7.52 4.13 31.77
C ASN A 235 7.35 5.67 31.86
N GLY A 236 6.11 6.15 31.77
CA GLY A 236 5.79 7.58 31.84
C GLY A 236 5.99 8.36 30.53
N ASN A 237 6.34 7.70 29.43
CA ASN A 237 6.51 8.31 28.11
C ASN A 237 5.44 7.82 27.12
N PRO A 238 4.99 8.68 26.18
CA PRO A 238 4.19 8.26 25.04
C PRO A 238 4.90 7.17 24.24
N TYR A 239 4.16 6.12 23.89
CA TYR A 239 4.62 5.01 23.05
C TYR A 239 3.53 4.67 22.05
N TRP A 240 3.81 4.93 20.77
CA TRP A 240 2.87 4.70 19.69
C TRP A 240 3.07 3.32 19.10
N VAL A 241 1.96 2.62 18.84
CA VAL A 241 1.93 1.34 18.11
C VAL A 241 0.90 1.46 17.01
N GLN A 242 1.30 1.16 15.78
CA GLN A 242 0.40 1.01 14.66
C GLN A 242 0.03 -0.47 14.52
N TYR A 243 -1.26 -0.77 14.41
CA TYR A 243 -1.74 -2.13 14.33
C TYR A 243 -2.13 -2.51 12.91
N ARG A 244 -1.85 -3.75 12.54
CA ARG A 244 -2.60 -4.40 11.48
C ARG A 244 -4.05 -4.54 11.96
N TYR A 245 -5.00 -4.36 11.05
CA TYR A 245 -6.42 -4.33 11.41
C TYR A 245 -6.91 -5.63 12.04
N SER A 246 -6.30 -6.76 11.65
CA SER A 246 -6.56 -8.10 12.19
C SER A 246 -5.48 -9.06 11.70
N ALA A 247 -5.39 -10.25 12.30
CA ALA A 247 -4.40 -11.26 11.93
C ALA A 247 -4.56 -11.79 10.49
N ASP A 248 -5.74 -11.63 9.89
CA ASP A 248 -6.06 -12.06 8.52
C ASP A 248 -6.23 -10.88 7.54
N ALA A 249 -5.94 -9.64 7.95
CA ALA A 249 -6.10 -8.45 7.10
C ALA A 249 -5.19 -8.51 5.85
N TYR A 250 -5.72 -8.19 4.68
CA TYR A 250 -4.99 -8.30 3.41
C TYR A 250 -5.30 -7.10 2.51
N GLY A 251 -4.57 -7.00 1.39
CA GLY A 251 -4.82 -6.00 0.35
C GLY A 251 -4.26 -4.61 0.67
N TYR A 252 -3.24 -4.54 1.51
CA TYR A 252 -2.54 -3.29 1.82
C TYR A 252 -1.02 -3.51 1.80
N VAL A 253 -0.30 -2.63 1.10
CA VAL A 253 1.18 -2.62 1.12
C VAL A 253 1.63 -2.16 2.49
N ASP A 254 2.81 -2.58 2.94
CA ASP A 254 3.40 -2.09 4.19
C ASP A 254 2.54 -2.36 5.44
N ALA A 255 1.69 -3.39 5.35
CA ALA A 255 0.74 -3.78 6.38
C ALA A 255 1.14 -5.06 7.13
N CYS A 256 2.31 -5.62 6.82
CA CYS A 256 2.88 -6.81 7.42
C CYS A 256 4.42 -6.82 7.26
N PRO A 257 5.14 -7.70 8.00
CA PRO A 257 6.56 -7.95 7.77
C PRO A 257 6.90 -8.21 6.30
N ALA A 258 7.95 -7.58 5.78
CA ALA A 258 8.39 -7.72 4.38
C ALA A 258 8.71 -9.17 3.94
N ASN A 259 8.94 -10.06 4.91
CA ASN A 259 9.16 -11.50 4.67
C ASN A 259 7.87 -12.34 4.70
N ASP A 260 6.72 -11.73 4.99
CA ASP A 260 5.39 -12.34 4.86
C ASP A 260 4.88 -12.14 3.44
N GLU A 261 5.29 -13.05 2.55
CA GLU A 261 4.94 -12.95 1.13
C GLU A 261 3.46 -13.14 0.86
N LEU A 262 2.74 -13.90 1.69
CA LEU A 262 1.30 -14.10 1.53
C LEU A 262 0.55 -12.79 1.76
N TYR A 263 0.81 -12.07 2.85
CA TYR A 263 0.12 -10.81 3.13
C TYR A 263 0.74 -9.57 2.45
N SER A 264 1.84 -9.78 1.71
CA SER A 264 2.38 -8.82 0.74
C SER A 264 1.94 -9.12 -0.70
N SER A 265 1.14 -10.18 -0.94
CA SER A 265 0.65 -10.53 -2.27
C SER A 265 -0.74 -9.94 -2.53
N PHE A 266 -1.01 -9.66 -3.80
CA PHE A 266 -2.23 -9.03 -4.28
C PHE A 266 -2.78 -9.81 -5.46
N ASP A 267 -4.09 -10.01 -5.45
CA ASP A 267 -4.83 -10.72 -6.49
C ASP A 267 -5.70 -9.71 -7.24
N ILE A 268 -5.59 -9.73 -8.57
CA ILE A 268 -6.31 -8.82 -9.47
C ILE A 268 -7.83 -9.06 -9.38
N ASP A 269 -8.29 -10.25 -8.98
CA ASP A 269 -9.72 -10.53 -8.73
C ASP A 269 -10.30 -9.69 -7.57
N TRP A 270 -9.47 -8.99 -6.79
CA TRP A 270 -9.94 -8.05 -5.77
C TRP A 270 -10.37 -6.70 -6.35
N ALA A 271 -10.21 -6.48 -7.66
CA ALA A 271 -10.56 -5.24 -8.33
C ALA A 271 -12.06 -4.89 -8.15
N VAL A 272 -12.32 -3.64 -7.75
CA VAL A 272 -13.67 -3.06 -7.67
C VAL A 272 -13.76 -1.74 -8.43
N ASP A 273 -14.95 -1.43 -8.93
CA ASP A 273 -15.25 -0.11 -9.50
C ASP A 273 -15.46 0.96 -8.40
N ASP A 274 -15.72 2.21 -8.82
CA ASP A 274 -15.97 3.34 -7.92
C ASP A 274 -17.17 3.15 -6.96
N ASN A 275 -18.04 2.16 -7.22
CA ASN A 275 -19.17 1.81 -6.37
C ASN A 275 -18.86 0.62 -5.45
N GLY A 276 -17.65 0.06 -5.50
CA GLY A 276 -17.27 -1.14 -4.77
C GLY A 276 -17.82 -2.42 -5.37
N LYS A 277 -18.26 -2.41 -6.63
CA LYS A 277 -18.72 -3.61 -7.33
C LYS A 277 -17.52 -4.35 -7.92
N PRO A 278 -17.41 -5.68 -7.73
CA PRO A 278 -16.33 -6.46 -8.32
C PRO A 278 -16.24 -6.35 -9.84
N VAL A 279 -15.03 -6.28 -10.36
CA VAL A 279 -14.71 -6.21 -11.79
C VAL A 279 -13.71 -7.32 -12.13
N ALA A 280 -14.06 -8.17 -13.11
CA ALA A 280 -13.08 -9.11 -13.66
C ALA A 280 -12.22 -8.42 -14.71
N LEU A 281 -10.92 -8.42 -14.45
CA LEU A 281 -9.88 -7.98 -15.38
C LEU A 281 -9.11 -9.21 -15.87
N ASP A 282 -8.79 -9.25 -17.16
CA ASP A 282 -7.97 -10.34 -17.71
C ASP A 282 -6.46 -10.04 -17.56
N HIS A 283 -6.10 -8.76 -17.39
CA HIS A 283 -4.74 -8.26 -17.13
C HIS A 283 -4.78 -6.84 -16.57
N VAL A 284 -3.61 -6.33 -16.15
CA VAL A 284 -3.38 -4.93 -15.76
C VAL A 284 -2.08 -4.39 -16.38
N ASP A 285 -2.07 -3.11 -16.73
CA ASP A 285 -0.92 -2.43 -17.37
C ASP A 285 -0.13 -1.56 -16.38
N PHE A 286 -0.80 -1.10 -15.32
CA PHE A 286 -0.24 -0.23 -14.30
C PHE A 286 -0.62 -0.69 -12.90
N VAL A 287 0.28 -0.45 -11.95
CA VAL A 287 0.01 -0.61 -10.52
C VAL A 287 0.35 0.69 -9.83
N ARG A 288 -0.58 1.20 -9.02
CA ARG A 288 -0.38 2.38 -8.18
C ARG A 288 -0.53 1.99 -6.72
N VAL A 289 0.35 2.51 -5.89
CA VAL A 289 0.25 2.39 -4.43
C VAL A 289 0.13 3.79 -3.84
N MET A 290 -0.84 3.99 -2.97
CA MET A 290 -1.13 5.25 -2.30
C MET A 290 -1.06 5.09 -0.78
N SER A 291 -0.40 6.00 -0.06
CA SER A 291 -0.46 6.06 1.42
C SER A 291 -1.90 6.15 1.89
N GLY A 292 -2.37 5.11 2.59
CA GLY A 292 -3.80 4.91 2.87
C GLY A 292 -4.30 5.51 4.18
N VAL A 293 -3.40 5.90 5.08
CA VAL A 293 -3.73 6.33 6.46
C VAL A 293 -3.36 7.79 6.66
N LEU A 294 -4.27 8.53 7.31
CA LEU A 294 -4.02 9.89 7.79
C LEU A 294 -3.80 9.88 9.31
N ASN A 295 -2.55 9.69 9.74
CA ASN A 295 -2.15 9.66 11.15
C ASN A 295 -0.89 10.50 11.39
N CYS A 296 -0.72 10.95 12.64
CA CYS A 296 0.55 11.46 13.15
C CYS A 296 0.79 10.86 14.55
N CYS A 297 1.89 10.13 14.70
CA CYS A 297 2.21 9.29 15.86
C CYS A 297 3.25 9.94 16.78
N GLY A 298 3.04 11.21 17.12
CA GLY A 298 3.89 11.97 18.03
C GLY A 298 5.37 12.00 17.58
N LEU A 299 6.25 11.38 18.37
CA LEU A 299 7.70 11.33 18.08
C LEU A 299 8.07 10.60 16.79
N LEU A 300 7.18 9.74 16.27
CA LEU A 300 7.39 9.01 15.03
C LEU A 300 7.06 9.86 13.78
N GLY A 301 6.38 11.00 13.94
CA GLY A 301 5.96 11.83 12.82
C GLY A 301 4.66 11.34 12.15
N GLU A 302 4.46 11.71 10.90
CA GLU A 302 3.37 11.21 10.08
C GLU A 302 3.50 9.71 9.83
N THR A 303 2.37 9.03 9.60
CA THR A 303 2.36 7.65 9.10
C THR A 303 2.44 7.67 7.58
N SER A 304 3.37 6.90 7.02
CA SER A 304 3.69 6.91 5.60
C SER A 304 3.91 5.51 5.08
N THR A 305 3.39 5.21 3.89
CA THR A 305 3.72 3.93 3.25
C THR A 305 5.13 4.01 2.64
N GLU A 306 5.95 2.99 2.91
CA GLU A 306 7.18 2.71 2.17
C GLU A 306 7.04 1.49 1.27
N ILE A 307 7.73 1.53 0.12
CA ILE A 307 7.72 0.45 -0.87
C ILE A 307 9.15 0.00 -1.15
N ASP A 308 9.35 -1.30 -1.07
CA ASP A 308 10.60 -2.00 -1.39
C ASP A 308 10.58 -2.56 -2.82
N LYS A 309 9.50 -3.25 -3.20
CA LYS A 309 9.49 -4.06 -4.43
C LYS A 309 8.12 -4.14 -5.07
N PHE A 310 8.11 -4.22 -6.41
CA PHE A 310 7.02 -4.74 -7.22
C PHE A 310 7.51 -5.98 -7.98
N GLU A 311 6.69 -7.03 -8.02
CA GLU A 311 6.99 -8.28 -8.73
C GLU A 311 5.70 -8.87 -9.30
N ASP A 312 5.69 -9.23 -10.59
CA ASP A 312 4.76 -10.21 -11.15
C ASP A 312 5.17 -11.60 -10.65
N LEU A 313 4.29 -12.22 -9.87
CA LEU A 313 4.51 -13.52 -9.24
C LEU A 313 4.48 -14.67 -10.26
N HIS A 314 3.77 -14.54 -11.37
CA HIS A 314 3.65 -15.58 -12.40
C HIS A 314 4.92 -15.75 -13.24
N LEU A 315 5.88 -14.84 -13.10
CA LEU A 315 7.22 -14.99 -13.66
C LEU A 315 8.19 -15.71 -12.72
N ARG A 316 7.79 -15.99 -11.47
CA ARG A 316 8.58 -16.77 -10.53
C ARG A 316 8.47 -18.26 -10.87
N GLN A 317 9.62 -18.90 -11.06
CA GLN A 317 9.68 -20.32 -11.43
C GLN A 317 8.93 -21.19 -10.40
N GLY A 318 7.94 -21.95 -10.88
CA GLY A 318 7.16 -22.89 -10.06
C GLY A 318 6.10 -22.25 -9.16
N TYR A 319 5.91 -20.93 -9.21
CA TYR A 319 4.88 -20.26 -8.40
C TYR A 319 3.47 -20.74 -8.77
N ASP A 320 3.18 -20.87 -10.07
CA ASP A 320 1.86 -21.26 -10.57
C ASP A 320 1.40 -22.66 -10.14
N ASP A 321 2.32 -23.53 -9.70
CA ASP A 321 1.98 -24.87 -9.19
C ASP A 321 1.32 -24.79 -7.79
N ASN A 322 1.65 -23.77 -7.00
CA ASN A 322 1.11 -23.54 -5.66
C ASN A 322 1.07 -22.03 -5.34
N PRO A 323 0.18 -21.26 -6.00
CA PRO A 323 0.13 -19.82 -5.85
C PRO A 323 -0.39 -19.43 -4.47
N TYR A 324 -0.07 -18.20 -4.05
CA TYR A 324 -0.66 -17.62 -2.84
C TYR A 324 -2.17 -17.42 -3.05
N VAL A 325 -2.97 -17.82 -2.06
CA VAL A 325 -4.43 -17.69 -2.11
C VAL A 325 -4.90 -17.09 -0.80
N ILE A 326 -5.45 -15.88 -0.88
CA ILE A 326 -6.18 -15.25 0.21
C ILE A 326 -7.65 -15.24 -0.15
N THR A 327 -8.48 -15.57 0.83
CA THR A 327 -9.92 -15.57 0.69
C THR A 327 -10.48 -14.20 1.06
N PRO A 328 -11.05 -13.42 0.11
CA PRO A 328 -11.53 -12.09 0.42
C PRO A 328 -12.68 -12.07 1.43
N ARG A 329 -12.77 -11.00 2.23
CA ARG A 329 -13.91 -10.79 3.12
C ARG A 329 -15.19 -10.61 2.30
N PRO A 330 -16.34 -11.16 2.75
CA PRO A 330 -17.61 -10.94 2.08
C PRO A 330 -17.94 -9.44 1.99
N ASN A 331 -18.42 -9.00 0.84
CA ASN A 331 -18.99 -7.66 0.71
C ASN A 331 -20.34 -7.63 1.44
N PRO A 332 -20.50 -6.87 2.55
CA PRO A 332 -21.73 -6.82 3.31
C PRO A 332 -22.90 -6.19 2.53
N ASN A 333 -22.59 -5.45 1.46
CA ASN A 333 -23.57 -4.84 0.55
C ASN A 333 -23.86 -5.72 -0.67
N ASP A 334 -23.31 -6.93 -0.73
CA ASP A 334 -23.64 -7.88 -1.78
C ASP A 334 -25.05 -8.45 -1.55
N PRO A 335 -26.00 -8.26 -2.48
CA PRO A 335 -27.35 -8.77 -2.35
C PRO A 335 -27.43 -10.31 -2.39
N THR A 336 -26.33 -11.02 -2.67
CA THR A 336 -26.37 -12.46 -3.00
C THR A 336 -26.05 -13.43 -1.85
N GLY A 337 -25.79 -12.97 -0.61
CA GLY A 337 -25.65 -13.89 0.54
C GLY A 337 -24.55 -14.94 0.36
N ILE A 338 -23.43 -14.54 -0.26
CA ILE A 338 -22.34 -15.40 -0.73
C ILE A 338 -21.68 -16.16 0.44
N ILE A 339 -21.61 -17.49 0.32
CA ILE A 339 -20.73 -18.34 1.13
C ILE A 339 -19.42 -18.51 0.37
N VAL A 340 -18.32 -18.19 1.04
CA VAL A 340 -16.97 -18.22 0.46
C VAL A 340 -16.39 -19.65 0.53
N PRO A 341 -16.03 -20.30 -0.60
CA PRO A 341 -15.38 -21.61 -0.55
C PRO A 341 -13.89 -21.46 -0.26
N SER A 342 -13.36 -22.30 0.64
CA SER A 342 -11.92 -22.54 0.77
C SER A 342 -11.38 -23.25 -0.47
N ALA A 343 -10.07 -23.07 -0.74
CA ALA A 343 -9.35 -23.50 -1.95
C ALA A 343 -9.43 -25.00 -2.33
N THR A 344 -10.10 -25.85 -1.54
CA THR A 344 -10.36 -27.26 -1.86
C THR A 344 -11.48 -27.48 -2.87
N ASP A 345 -12.39 -26.51 -3.07
CA ASP A 345 -13.67 -26.78 -3.76
C ASP A 345 -13.71 -26.29 -5.23
N LYS A 346 -12.66 -25.66 -5.76
CA LYS A 346 -12.69 -25.03 -7.09
C LYS A 346 -12.30 -25.94 -8.28
N TYR A 347 -12.04 -27.24 -8.08
CA TYR A 347 -11.63 -28.12 -9.17
C TYR A 347 -12.29 -29.51 -9.17
N GLU A 348 -13.50 -29.65 -8.63
CA GLU A 348 -14.37 -30.72 -9.13
C GLU A 348 -15.12 -30.24 -10.36
N THR A 349 -14.90 -30.94 -11.48
CA THR A 349 -15.71 -30.90 -12.69
C THR A 349 -17.17 -31.17 -12.33
N SER A 350 -17.92 -30.12 -12.01
CA SER A 350 -19.36 -30.19 -11.75
C SER A 350 -20.00 -28.92 -12.29
N ASP A 351 -21.31 -28.98 -12.58
CA ASP A 351 -22.13 -27.93 -13.21
C ASP A 351 -22.27 -26.63 -12.39
N ALA A 352 -21.28 -26.30 -11.56
CA ALA A 352 -21.23 -25.12 -10.73
C ALA A 352 -21.00 -23.85 -11.57
N TYR A 353 -21.60 -22.78 -11.10
CA TYR A 353 -21.40 -21.44 -11.60
C TYR A 353 -20.67 -20.67 -10.52
N TYR A 354 -19.82 -19.75 -10.93
CA TYR A 354 -19.04 -18.91 -10.04
C TYR A 354 -19.27 -17.45 -10.39
N THR A 355 -19.19 -16.56 -9.43
CA THR A 355 -19.05 -15.12 -9.69
C THR A 355 -17.76 -14.86 -10.46
N LEU A 356 -17.62 -13.64 -10.95
CA LEU A 356 -16.40 -13.17 -11.59
C LEU A 356 -15.18 -13.19 -10.66
N THR A 357 -15.39 -13.15 -9.34
CA THR A 357 -14.37 -13.30 -8.28
C THR A 357 -14.16 -14.77 -7.88
N GLY A 358 -14.66 -15.70 -8.70
CA GLY A 358 -14.53 -17.13 -8.50
C GLY A 358 -15.33 -17.69 -7.32
N GLN A 359 -16.31 -16.98 -6.77
CA GLN A 359 -17.13 -17.49 -5.67
C GLN A 359 -18.24 -18.38 -6.21
N ARG A 360 -18.41 -19.60 -5.70
CA ARG A 360 -19.49 -20.48 -6.16
C ARG A 360 -20.85 -19.87 -5.84
N VAL A 361 -21.79 -19.92 -6.78
CA VAL A 361 -23.16 -19.44 -6.59
C VAL A 361 -24.17 -20.58 -6.58
N ASP A 362 -25.07 -20.58 -5.60
CA ASP A 362 -26.12 -21.59 -5.46
C ASP A 362 -27.40 -21.24 -6.24
N THR A 363 -27.56 -19.97 -6.64
CA THR A 363 -28.71 -19.50 -7.42
C THR A 363 -28.26 -18.49 -8.46
N LEU A 364 -28.77 -18.66 -9.68
CA LEU A 364 -28.43 -17.81 -10.81
C LEU A 364 -29.48 -16.73 -11.02
N VAL A 365 -29.02 -15.50 -11.23
CA VAL A 365 -29.85 -14.33 -11.47
C VAL A 365 -29.80 -14.01 -12.95
N LYS A 366 -30.97 -13.94 -13.57
CA LYS A 366 -31.09 -13.61 -14.99
C LYS A 366 -30.54 -12.22 -15.29
N GLY A 367 -29.67 -12.10 -16.30
CA GLY A 367 -28.98 -10.87 -16.69
C GLY A 367 -27.63 -10.65 -16.00
N GLN A 368 -27.11 -11.63 -15.24
CA GLN A 368 -25.78 -11.55 -14.61
C GLN A 368 -24.74 -12.44 -15.30
N ILE A 369 -23.46 -12.10 -15.11
CA ILE A 369 -22.32 -12.79 -15.71
C ILE A 369 -21.68 -13.70 -14.64
N TYR A 370 -21.45 -14.95 -15.01
CA TYR A 370 -20.85 -15.99 -14.18
C TYR A 370 -19.69 -16.65 -14.91
N ILE A 371 -18.75 -17.23 -14.17
CA ILE A 371 -17.76 -18.17 -14.69
C ILE A 371 -18.35 -19.58 -14.58
N HIS A 372 -18.44 -20.29 -15.69
CA HIS A 372 -18.87 -21.70 -15.73
C HIS A 372 -17.97 -22.46 -16.69
N ASN A 373 -17.41 -23.57 -16.24
CA ASN A 373 -16.40 -24.34 -17.00
C ASN A 373 -15.27 -23.45 -17.55
N GLY A 374 -14.80 -22.50 -16.75
CA GLY A 374 -13.74 -21.56 -17.12
C GLY A 374 -14.13 -20.52 -18.17
N LYS A 375 -15.42 -20.32 -18.44
CA LYS A 375 -15.92 -19.33 -19.41
C LYS A 375 -16.90 -18.36 -18.76
N LYS A 376 -16.77 -17.07 -19.11
CA LYS A 376 -17.77 -16.03 -18.79
C LYS A 376 -19.06 -16.32 -19.56
N ILE A 377 -20.17 -16.49 -18.86
CA ILE A 377 -21.51 -16.73 -19.41
C ILE A 377 -22.52 -15.79 -18.78
N MET A 378 -23.41 -15.23 -19.61
CA MET A 378 -24.56 -14.46 -19.13
C MET A 378 -25.73 -15.43 -18.92
N TYR A 379 -26.27 -15.48 -17.70
CA TYR A 379 -27.39 -16.37 -17.37
C TYR A 379 -28.75 -15.71 -17.60
#